data_AF-A0A6M7UH45-F1
#
_entry.id   AF-A0A6M7UH45-F1
#
_cell.length_a   1.000
_cell.length_b   1.000
_cell.length_c   1.000
_cell.angle_alpha   90.00
_cell.angle_beta   90.00
_cell.angle_gamma   90.00
#
_symmetry.space_group_name_H-M   'P 1'
#
loop_
_entity.id
_entity.type
_entity.pdbx_description
1 polymer ?
#
loop_
_entity_poly.entity_id
_entity_poly.type
_entity_poly.pdbx_seq_one_letter_code
_entity_poly.pdbx_strand_id
1 'polypeptide(L)' 'MERYVEDHQKRRLTERVDIITAINILRSQGCEYDDLIEEITKVFYVDLDTFNEIVMAA' A
#
# COMPACT_ATOMS: atom_id res chain seq x y z
N MET A 1 0.46 -9.73 24.55
CA MET A 1 1.05 -8.60 23.79
C MET A 1 0.50 -8.70 22.39
N GLU A 2 -0.74 -8.23 22.20
CA GLU A 2 -1.46 -8.31 20.93
C GLU A 2 -2.24 -7.01 20.80
N ARG A 3 -1.61 -6.03 20.17
CA ARG A 3 -2.25 -4.75 19.84
C ARG A 3 -3.02 -4.94 18.53
N TYR A 4 -4.18 -5.62 18.61
CA TYR A 4 -5.22 -5.54 17.59
C TYR A 4 -5.83 -4.13 17.66
N VAL A 5 -5.10 -3.13 17.15
CA VAL A 5 -5.65 -1.78 17.01
C VAL A 5 -6.48 -1.77 15.74
N GLU A 6 -7.74 -2.12 15.90
CA GLU A 6 -8.86 -1.50 15.17
C GLU A 6 -8.81 -1.62 13.63
N ASP A 7 -8.98 -2.85 13.12
CA ASP A 7 -9.14 -3.16 11.68
C ASP A 7 -10.36 -2.53 10.99
N HIS A 8 -11.19 -1.74 11.68
CA HIS A 8 -12.47 -1.27 11.15
C HIS A 8 -12.40 0.09 10.39
N GLN A 9 -11.21 0.67 10.22
CA GLN A 9 -11.01 1.94 9.50
C GLN A 9 -9.80 1.99 8.56
N LYS A 10 -9.20 0.85 8.20
CA LYS A 10 -8.19 0.85 7.14
C LYS A 10 -8.84 1.36 5.85
N ARG A 11 -8.45 2.56 5.42
CA ARG A 11 -8.95 3.18 4.19
C ARG A 11 -8.59 2.24 3.05
N ARG A 12 -9.59 1.83 2.27
CA ARG A 12 -9.34 1.00 1.09
C ARG A 12 -8.82 1.90 -0.01
N LEU A 13 -7.62 1.61 -0.48
CA LEU A 13 -7.09 2.21 -1.69
C LEU A 13 -7.66 1.42 -2.87
N THR A 14 -8.87 1.80 -3.28
CA THR A 14 -9.53 1.21 -4.48
C THR A 14 -9.20 1.98 -5.75
N GLU A 15 -8.81 3.25 -5.62
CA GLU A 15 -8.48 4.08 -6.77
C GLU A 15 -7.01 3.89 -7.14
N ARG A 16 -6.78 3.56 -8.41
CA ARG A 16 -5.43 3.44 -9.00
C ARG A 16 -4.57 4.67 -8.71
N VAL A 17 -5.14 5.87 -8.78
CA VAL A 17 -4.41 7.13 -8.54
C VAL A 17 -3.92 7.24 -7.10
N ASP A 18 -4.74 6.83 -6.12
CA ASP A 18 -4.34 6.84 -4.72
C ASP A 18 -3.28 5.77 -4.45
N ILE A 19 -3.39 4.59 -5.05
CA ILE A 19 -2.37 3.53 -4.95
C ILE A 19 -1.03 4.02 -5.51
N ILE A 20 -1.03 4.62 -6.71
CA ILE A 20 0.17 5.20 -7.33
C ILE A 20 0.76 6.29 -6.43
N THR A 21 -0.07 7.14 -5.83
CA THR A 21 0.37 8.23 -4.96
C THR A 21 1.03 7.65 -3.70
N ALA A 22 0.41 6.66 -3.06
CA ALA A 22 0.98 5.99 -1.90
C ALA A 22 2.32 5.31 -2.22
N ILE A 23 2.40 4.61 -3.36
CA ILE A 23 3.65 3.99 -3.85
C ILE A 23 4.73 5.05 -4.07
N ASN A 24 4.41 6.16 -4.74
CA ASN A 24 5.39 7.23 -5.00
C ASN A 24 5.91 7.86 -3.71
N ILE A 25 5.04 8.06 -2.71
CA ILE A 25 5.44 8.58 -1.39
C ILE A 25 6.42 7.60 -0.73
N LEU A 26 6.08 6.31 -0.68
CA LEU A 26 6.91 5.28 -0.07
C LEU A 26 8.24 5.08 -0.83
N ARG A 27 8.24 5.10 -2.17
CA ARG A 27 9.49 5.10 -2.97
C ARG A 27 10.36 6.32 -2.69
N SER A 28 9.75 7.50 -2.52
CA SER A 28 10.47 8.73 -2.18
C SER A 28 11.14 8.65 -0.79
N GLN A 29 10.60 7.81 0.11
CA GLN A 29 11.21 7.51 1.40
C GLN A 29 12.33 6.45 1.32
N GLY A 30 12.55 5.85 0.15
CA GLY A 30 13.55 4.82 -0.07
C GLY A 30 13.06 3.39 0.17
N CYS A 31 11.74 3.17 0.33
CA CYS A 31 11.20 1.81 0.38
C CYS A 31 11.32 1.13 -0.98
N GLU A 32 11.80 -0.12 -0.94
CA GLU A 32 11.87 -1.00 -2.11
C GLU A 32 10.51 -1.65 -2.38
N TYR A 33 10.32 -2.23 -3.56
CA TYR A 33 9.05 -2.84 -3.98
C TYR A 33 8.58 -3.97 -3.06
N ASP A 34 9.52 -4.75 -2.49
CA ASP A 34 9.21 -5.80 -1.52
C ASP A 34 8.71 -5.22 -0.19
N ASP A 35 9.20 -4.06 0.21
CA ASP A 35 8.84 -3.40 1.47
C ASP A 35 7.58 -2.52 1.33
N LEU A 36 7.35 -1.98 0.13
CA LEU A 36 6.19 -1.19 -0.25
C LEU A 36 4.87 -1.90 0.07
N ILE A 37 4.77 -3.18 -0.27
CA ILE A 37 3.55 -3.95 -0.01
C ILE A 37 3.35 -4.17 1.49
N GLU A 38 4.42 -4.39 2.24
CA GLU A 38 4.35 -4.58 3.68
C GLU A 38 3.92 -3.28 4.39
N GLU A 39 4.53 -2.16 4.03
CA GLU A 39 4.23 -0.85 4.60
C GLU A 39 2.82 -0.37 4.23
N ILE A 40 2.39 -0.54 2.98
CA ILE A 40 1.07 -0.11 2.54
C ILE A 40 -0.03 -0.97 3.17
N THR A 41 0.18 -2.27 3.35
CA THR A 41 -0.82 -3.19 3.93
C THR A 41 -0.95 -3.08 5.45
N LYS A 42 0.09 -2.57 6.13
CA LYS A 42 0.01 -2.16 7.54
C LYS A 42 -1.02 -1.05 7.75
N VAL A 43 -1.11 -0.09 6.83
CA VAL A 43 -1.92 1.14 6.98
C VAL A 43 -3.24 1.08 6.20
N PHE A 44 -3.24 0.48 5.02
CA PHE A 44 -4.36 0.49 4.07
C PHE A 44 -4.71 -0.92 3.59
N TYR A 45 -5.96 -1.12 3.19
CA TYR A 45 -6.31 -2.28 2.37
C TYR A 45 -6.06 -1.91 0.91
N VAL A 46 -5.04 -2.51 0.30
CA VAL A 46 -4.69 -2.32 -1.11
C VAL A 46 -5.17 -3.50 -1.93
N ASP A 47 -5.64 -3.23 -3.14
CA ASP A 47 -5.89 -4.28 -4.12
C ASP A 47 -4.55 -4.77 -4.69
N LEU A 48 -4.19 -6.02 -4.39
CA LEU A 48 -2.90 -6.59 -4.79
C LEU A 48 -2.77 -6.73 -6.31
N ASP A 49 -3.87 -6.97 -7.01
CA ASP A 49 -3.88 -7.11 -8.47
C ASP A 49 -3.55 -5.76 -9.12
N THR A 50 -4.24 -4.70 -8.69
CA THR A 50 -4.00 -3.32 -9.13
C THR A 50 -2.60 -2.83 -8.74
N PHE A 51 -2.15 -3.13 -7.52
CA PHE A 51 -0.80 -2.80 -7.07
C PHE A 51 0.26 -3.47 -7.95
N ASN A 52 0.14 -4.78 -8.19
CA ASN A 52 1.05 -5.52 -9.04
C ASN A 52 1.02 -5.03 -10.48
N GLU A 53 -0.15 -4.68 -11.02
CA GLU A 53 -0.26 -4.08 -12.35
C GLU A 53 0.51 -2.75 -12.42
N ILE A 54 0.34 -1.86 -11.44
CA ILE A 54 1.05 -0.59 -11.37
C ILE A 54 2.57 -0.79 -11.25
N VAL A 55 2.98 -1.70 -10.37
CA VAL A 55 4.39 -1.99 -10.10
C VAL A 55 5.07 -2.65 -11.29
N MET A 56 4.41 -3.60 -11.96
CA MET A 56 4.94 -4.26 -13.15
C MET A 56 4.89 -3.39 -14.40
N ALA A 57 4.01 -2.39 -14.46
CA ALA A 57 3.91 -1.46 -15.57
C ALA A 57 4.87 -0.25 -15.49
N ALA A 58 5.56 -0.04 -14.37
CA ALA A 58 6.44 1.11 -14.09
C ALA A 58 7.93 0.73 -14.09
#